data_AF-A0A2V5MDT4-F1
#
_entry.id   AF-A0A2V5MDT4-F1
#
_cell.length_a   1.000
_cell.length_b   1.000
_cell.length_c   1.000
_cell.angle_alpha   90.00
_cell.angle_beta   90.00
_cell.angle_gamma   90.00
#
_symmetry.space_group_name_H-M   'P 1'
#
loop_
_entity.id
_entity.type
_entity.pdbx_description
1 polymer ?
#
loop_
_entity_poly.entity_id
_entity_poly.type
_entity_poly.pdbx_seq_one_letter_code
_entity_poly.pdbx_strand_id
1 'polypeptide(L)'
;MANGIIRGKLAILVGGGPAPGINGVISAATIEGINQGFKVLGVSDGYKWLAQGDTEHAVRLTIEGVKGIHLRGGSILGTSRTNPTKSETSMQNVLSALEELGVVALVSIGGDDTAFSASRVYKQANGAIRVAHVPKTIDNDLPLPGSTPTFGFETARHHGVYLLRNLAEDARTTS
;
A
#
# COMPACT_ATOMS: atom_id res chain seq x y z
N MET A 1 20.22 14.06 -13.99
CA MET A 1 19.26 13.34 -14.86
C MET A 1 19.74 11.90 -14.95
N ALA A 2 18.98 10.94 -14.42
CA ALA A 2 19.41 9.54 -14.41
C ALA A 2 19.48 8.99 -15.83
N ASN A 3 20.62 8.39 -16.18
CA ASN A 3 20.88 7.75 -17.46
C ASN A 3 19.84 6.66 -17.77
N GLY A 4 18.93 6.96 -18.70
CA GLY A 4 18.54 6.16 -19.89
C GLY A 4 18.10 4.68 -19.79
N ILE A 5 18.16 4.00 -18.65
CA ILE A 5 17.79 2.57 -18.55
C ILE A 5 16.50 2.43 -17.75
N ILE A 6 15.40 2.09 -18.45
CA ILE A 6 14.15 1.71 -17.78
C ILE A 6 14.37 0.37 -17.08
N ARG A 7 14.26 0.34 -15.74
CA ARG A 7 14.45 -0.86 -14.92
C ARG A 7 13.27 -1.85 -14.95
N GLY A 8 12.22 -1.53 -15.69
CA GLY A 8 10.96 -2.28 -15.76
C GLY A 8 9.80 -1.48 -15.15
N LYS A 9 8.72 -2.17 -14.79
CA LYS A 9 7.56 -1.57 -14.13
C LYS A 9 7.49 -1.95 -12.65
N LEU A 10 7.20 -0.95 -11.83
CA LEU A 10 6.94 -1.11 -10.40
C LEU A 10 5.45 -0.90 -10.15
N ALA A 11 4.77 -1.88 -9.54
CA ALA A 11 3.38 -1.74 -9.13
C ALA A 11 3.27 -1.35 -7.65
N ILE A 12 2.31 -0.50 -7.32
CA ILE A 12 1.93 -0.14 -5.95
C ILE A 12 0.48 -0.55 -5.73
N LEU A 13 0.19 -1.25 -4.63
CA LEU A 13 -1.18 -1.59 -4.24
C LEU A 13 -1.39 -1.41 -2.73
N VAL A 14 -2.66 -1.20 -2.35
CA VAL A 14 -3.05 -1.01 -0.95
C VAL A 14 -4.06 -2.07 -0.53
N GLY A 15 -3.72 -2.82 0.50
CA GLY A 15 -4.56 -3.87 1.08
C GLY A 15 -5.03 -3.57 2.51
N GLY A 16 -6.13 -4.21 2.88
CA GLY A 16 -6.71 -4.18 4.22
C GLY A 16 -7.56 -2.93 4.49
N GLY A 17 -7.69 -2.58 5.77
CA GLY A 17 -8.42 -1.38 6.21
C GLY A 17 -7.67 -0.07 5.90
N PRO A 18 -8.37 1.07 5.82
CA PRO A 18 -7.73 2.37 5.64
C PRO A 18 -6.92 2.77 6.89
N ALA A 19 -5.84 3.51 6.70
CA ALA A 19 -5.10 4.16 7.79
C ALA A 19 -4.57 5.52 7.30
N PRO A 20 -4.40 6.51 8.19
CA PRO A 20 -3.75 7.77 7.84
C PRO A 20 -2.34 7.54 7.30
N GLY A 21 -1.94 8.30 6.27
CA GLY A 21 -0.59 8.26 5.70
C GLY A 21 -0.40 7.40 4.44
N ILE A 22 -1.42 6.65 3.99
CA ILE A 22 -1.35 5.83 2.77
C ILE A 22 -0.89 6.66 1.56
N ASN A 23 -1.52 7.81 1.32
CA ASN A 23 -1.16 8.68 0.20
C ASN A 23 0.28 9.21 0.29
N GLY A 24 0.82 9.37 1.50
CA GLY A 24 2.22 9.71 1.72
C GLY A 24 3.15 8.61 1.20
N VAL A 25 2.84 7.35 1.51
CA VAL A 25 3.61 6.19 1.00
C VAL A 25 3.49 6.07 -0.51
N ILE A 26 2.28 6.19 -1.09
CA ILE A 26 2.09 6.14 -2.55
C ILE A 26 2.89 7.24 -3.25
N SER A 27 2.84 8.46 -2.71
CA SER A 27 3.57 9.61 -3.26
C SER A 27 5.08 9.36 -3.22
N ALA A 28 5.63 8.99 -2.05
CA ALA A 28 7.06 8.74 -1.87
C ALA A 28 7.56 7.58 -2.75
N ALA A 29 6.87 6.44 -2.75
CA ALA A 29 7.26 5.28 -3.55
C ALA A 29 7.16 5.55 -5.06
N THR A 30 6.17 6.34 -5.50
CA THR A 30 6.05 6.74 -6.91
C THR A 30 7.20 7.64 -7.33
N ILE A 31 7.48 8.70 -6.56
CA ILE A 31 8.54 9.66 -6.88
C ILE A 31 9.90 8.93 -6.91
N GLU A 32 10.19 8.15 -5.89
CA GLU A 32 11.46 7.42 -5.80
C GLU A 32 11.58 6.34 -6.87
N GLY A 33 10.51 5.58 -7.14
CA GLY A 33 10.48 4.60 -8.21
C GLY A 33 10.81 5.22 -9.57
N ILE A 34 10.22 6.37 -9.89
CA ILE A 34 10.51 7.11 -11.12
C ILE A 34 11.95 7.62 -11.14
N ASN A 35 12.46 8.17 -10.03
CA ASN A 35 13.85 8.64 -9.93
C ASN A 35 14.87 7.50 -10.14
N GLN A 36 14.53 6.28 -9.73
CA GLN A 36 15.34 5.08 -9.93
C GLN A 36 15.17 4.44 -11.32
N GLY A 37 14.36 5.03 -12.21
CA GLY A 37 14.17 4.57 -13.59
C GLY A 37 13.07 3.54 -13.79
N PHE A 38 12.14 3.36 -12.85
CA PHE A 38 10.95 2.52 -13.05
C PHE A 38 9.81 3.30 -13.71
N LYS A 39 8.99 2.59 -14.49
CA LYS A 39 7.63 3.04 -14.79
C LYS A 39 6.70 2.59 -13.65
N VAL A 40 6.05 3.53 -12.97
CA VAL A 40 5.23 3.21 -11.80
C VAL A 40 3.76 3.04 -12.18
N LEU A 41 3.17 1.94 -11.73
CA LEU A 41 1.74 1.62 -11.83
C LEU A 41 1.12 1.63 -10.44
N GLY A 42 -0.09 2.16 -10.31
CA GLY A 42 -0.96 2.01 -9.15
C GLY A 42 -2.07 1.03 -9.49
N VAL A 43 -2.24 -0.02 -8.68
CA VAL A 43 -3.31 -1.00 -8.84
C VAL A 43 -4.44 -0.65 -7.88
N SER A 44 -5.63 -0.43 -8.44
CA SER A 44 -6.81 -0.04 -7.66
C SER A 44 -7.32 -1.21 -6.80
N ASP A 45 -7.86 -0.91 -5.63
CA ASP A 45 -8.51 -1.87 -4.73
C ASP A 45 -7.65 -3.09 -4.36
N GLY A 46 -6.35 -2.88 -4.16
CA GLY A 46 -5.44 -3.92 -3.66
C GLY A 46 -5.33 -5.11 -4.61
N TYR A 47 -5.55 -6.32 -4.09
CA TYR A 47 -5.51 -7.54 -4.89
C TYR A 47 -6.83 -7.88 -5.59
N LYS A 48 -7.90 -7.09 -5.41
CA LYS A 48 -9.25 -7.44 -5.90
C LYS A 48 -9.29 -7.76 -7.39
N TRP A 49 -8.82 -6.83 -8.22
CA TRP A 49 -8.89 -6.94 -9.69
C TRP A 49 -7.84 -7.91 -10.22
N LEU A 50 -6.62 -7.89 -9.68
CA LEU A 50 -5.58 -8.86 -10.02
C LEU A 50 -6.02 -10.31 -9.73
N ALA A 51 -6.72 -10.57 -8.63
CA ALA A 51 -7.26 -11.89 -8.31
C ALA A 51 -8.37 -12.35 -9.27
N GLN A 52 -8.99 -11.43 -9.99
CA GLN A 52 -9.97 -11.69 -11.05
C GLN A 52 -9.31 -11.79 -12.44
N GLY A 53 -7.99 -11.58 -12.53
CA GLY A 53 -7.26 -11.53 -13.79
C GLY A 53 -7.48 -10.23 -14.58
N ASP A 54 -8.00 -9.19 -13.93
CA ASP A 54 -8.33 -7.92 -14.56
C ASP A 54 -7.19 -6.90 -14.38
N THR A 55 -6.59 -6.51 -15.50
CA THR A 55 -5.46 -5.58 -15.59
C THR A 55 -5.89 -4.14 -15.90
N GLU A 56 -7.16 -3.88 -16.23
CA GLU A 56 -7.66 -2.55 -16.61
C GLU A 56 -7.63 -1.55 -15.45
N HIS A 57 -7.61 -2.07 -14.22
CA HIS A 57 -7.55 -1.28 -12.99
C HIS A 57 -6.13 -0.85 -12.56
N ALA A 58 -5.13 -1.10 -13.40
CA ALA A 58 -3.78 -0.60 -13.23
C ALA A 58 -3.59 0.74 -13.96
N VAL A 59 -3.34 1.80 -13.20
CA VAL A 59 -3.16 3.15 -13.73
C VAL A 59 -1.71 3.61 -13.63
N ARG A 60 -1.22 4.36 -14.62
CA ARG A 60 0.13 4.93 -14.56
C ARG A 60 0.17 6.07 -13.53
N LEU A 61 1.09 5.97 -12.58
CA LEU A 61 1.39 7.04 -11.64
C LEU A 61 2.53 7.91 -12.17
N THR A 62 2.44 9.22 -11.93
CA THR A 62 3.43 10.21 -12.36
C THR A 62 3.77 11.13 -11.19
N ILE A 63 4.96 11.75 -11.21
CA ILE A 63 5.37 12.72 -10.17
C ILE A 63 4.31 13.82 -10.02
N GLU A 64 3.84 14.40 -11.12
CA GLU A 64 2.78 15.42 -11.08
C GLU A 64 1.45 14.84 -10.57
N GLY A 65 1.07 13.62 -10.97
CA GLY A 65 -0.16 12.98 -10.53
C GLY A 65 -0.20 12.63 -9.04
N VAL A 66 0.95 12.46 -8.39
CA VAL A 66 1.05 12.21 -6.93
C VAL A 66 1.48 13.44 -6.14
N LYS A 67 1.55 14.61 -6.77
CA LYS A 67 1.92 15.85 -6.09
C LYS A 67 0.83 16.26 -5.11
N GLY A 68 1.22 16.57 -3.88
CA GLY A 68 0.31 17.05 -2.83
C GLY A 68 -0.66 16.02 -2.24
N ILE A 69 -0.75 14.79 -2.77
CA ILE A 69 -1.69 13.79 -2.24
C ILE A 69 -1.37 13.39 -0.79
N HIS A 70 -0.12 13.56 -0.35
CA HIS A 70 0.31 13.30 1.03
C HIS A 70 -0.36 14.22 2.06
N LEU A 71 -0.94 15.35 1.62
CA LEU A 71 -1.75 16.26 2.45
C LEU A 71 -3.21 15.80 2.57
N ARG A 72 -3.61 14.76 1.84
CA ARG A 72 -4.99 14.23 1.80
C ARG A 72 -5.07 12.90 2.53
N GLY A 73 -6.14 12.71 3.30
CA GLY A 73 -6.46 11.43 3.92
C GLY A 73 -6.88 10.35 2.90
N GLY A 74 -7.01 9.12 3.38
CA GLY A 74 -7.43 7.98 2.57
C GLY A 74 -6.35 7.43 1.62
N SER A 75 -6.80 6.78 0.56
CA SER A 75 -5.97 6.15 -0.48
C SER A 75 -6.49 6.54 -1.86
N ILE A 76 -5.66 7.15 -2.71
CA ILE A 76 -6.02 7.44 -4.11
C ILE A 76 -6.19 6.17 -4.96
N LEU A 77 -5.69 5.02 -4.50
CA LEU A 77 -5.84 3.72 -5.16
C LEU A 77 -6.99 2.89 -4.57
N GLY A 78 -7.78 3.44 -3.65
CA GLY A 78 -8.72 2.64 -2.87
C GLY A 78 -8.01 1.62 -1.98
N THR A 79 -8.76 0.66 -1.45
CA THR A 79 -8.25 -0.46 -0.67
C THR A 79 -9.25 -1.60 -0.68
N SER A 80 -8.80 -2.85 -0.57
CA SER A 80 -9.69 -4.00 -0.39
C SER A 80 -9.13 -4.99 0.61
N ARG A 81 -10.03 -5.83 1.16
CA ARG A 81 -9.67 -6.96 2.03
C ARG A 81 -9.49 -8.27 1.25
N THR A 82 -9.31 -8.18 -0.07
CA THR A 82 -9.12 -9.37 -0.91
C THR A 82 -7.78 -10.01 -0.56
N ASN A 83 -7.83 -11.26 -0.12
CA ASN A 83 -6.65 -12.08 0.09
C ASN A 83 -6.59 -13.18 -1.00
N PRO A 84 -5.72 -13.04 -2.02
CA PRO A 84 -5.62 -14.00 -3.11
C PRO A 84 -5.09 -15.36 -2.67
N THR A 85 -4.50 -15.49 -1.48
CA THR A 85 -3.92 -16.76 -1.00
C THR A 85 -4.97 -17.78 -0.58
N LYS A 86 -6.25 -17.39 -0.55
CA LYS A 86 -7.38 -18.28 -0.21
C LYS A 86 -7.76 -19.21 -1.37
N SER A 87 -7.28 -18.94 -2.57
CA SER A 87 -7.57 -19.73 -3.77
C SER A 87 -6.35 -19.78 -4.67
N GLU A 88 -5.96 -20.98 -5.09
CA GLU A 88 -4.84 -21.16 -6.01
C GLU A 88 -5.10 -20.44 -7.34
N THR A 89 -6.34 -20.49 -7.84
CA THR A 89 -6.76 -19.75 -9.05
C THR A 89 -6.61 -18.25 -8.87
N SER A 90 -7.06 -17.68 -7.75
CA SER A 90 -6.88 -16.24 -7.48
C SER A 90 -5.42 -15.85 -7.43
N MET A 91 -4.58 -16.69 -6.84
CA MET A 91 -3.15 -16.45 -6.73
C MET A 91 -2.45 -16.54 -8.09
N GLN A 92 -2.81 -17.52 -8.93
CA GLN A 92 -2.34 -17.64 -10.31
C GLN A 92 -2.74 -16.43 -11.14
N ASN A 93 -4.01 -15.97 -11.03
CA ASN A 93 -4.48 -14.77 -11.70
C ASN A 93 -3.63 -13.53 -11.31
N VAL A 94 -3.29 -13.37 -10.03
CA VAL A 94 -2.42 -12.28 -9.58
C VAL A 94 -1.06 -12.33 -10.24
N LEU A 95 -0.43 -13.50 -10.32
CA LEU A 95 0.89 -13.66 -10.94
C LEU A 95 0.83 -13.36 -12.44
N SER A 96 -0.14 -13.95 -13.16
CA SER A 96 -0.35 -13.72 -14.59
C SER A 96 -0.65 -12.26 -14.90
N ALA A 97 -1.51 -11.60 -14.11
CA ALA A 97 -1.83 -10.20 -14.29
C ALA A 97 -0.62 -9.28 -14.07
N LEU A 98 0.22 -9.56 -13.06
CA LEU A 98 1.46 -8.81 -12.85
C LEU A 98 2.46 -9.03 -13.98
N GLU A 99 2.55 -10.25 -14.52
CA GLU A 99 3.38 -10.59 -15.67
C GLU A 99 2.90 -9.89 -16.95
N GLU A 100 1.60 -9.94 -17.25
CA GLU A 100 0.97 -9.25 -18.38
C GLU A 100 1.19 -7.73 -18.31
N LEU A 101 1.07 -7.17 -17.11
CA LEU A 101 1.40 -5.77 -16.86
C LEU A 101 2.90 -5.49 -17.00
N GLY A 102 3.78 -6.49 -17.08
CA GLY A 102 5.23 -6.36 -17.19
C GLY A 102 5.88 -5.87 -15.88
N VAL A 103 5.28 -6.19 -14.75
CA VAL A 103 5.73 -5.78 -13.41
C VAL A 103 6.89 -6.66 -12.97
N VAL A 104 7.99 -6.02 -12.57
CA VAL A 104 9.19 -6.69 -12.03
C VAL A 104 9.41 -6.37 -10.55
N ALA A 105 8.69 -5.37 -10.02
CA ALA A 105 8.75 -4.96 -8.63
C ALA A 105 7.35 -4.62 -8.10
N LEU A 106 7.03 -5.07 -6.90
CA LEU A 106 5.76 -4.80 -6.22
C LEU A 106 6.02 -4.13 -4.88
N VAL A 107 5.39 -2.98 -4.66
CA VAL A 107 5.26 -2.34 -3.35
C VAL A 107 3.84 -2.59 -2.85
N SER A 108 3.69 -3.39 -1.81
CA SER A 108 2.39 -3.59 -1.16
C SER A 108 2.30 -2.75 0.12
N ILE A 109 1.14 -2.14 0.37
CA ILE A 109 0.90 -1.29 1.54
C ILE A 109 -0.27 -1.90 2.33
N GLY A 110 -0.05 -2.39 3.55
CA GLY A 110 -1.12 -3.10 4.25
C GLY A 110 -0.72 -3.69 5.60
N GLY A 111 -1.67 -4.39 6.23
CA GLY A 111 -1.43 -5.12 7.47
C GLY A 111 -0.88 -6.53 7.24
N ASP A 112 -0.95 -7.38 8.26
CA ASP A 112 -0.41 -8.75 8.24
C ASP A 112 -0.93 -9.59 7.06
N ASP A 113 -2.24 -9.60 6.82
CA ASP A 113 -2.84 -10.29 5.66
C ASP A 113 -2.20 -9.86 4.33
N THR A 114 -1.96 -8.56 4.16
CA THR A 114 -1.35 -8.02 2.93
C THR A 114 0.14 -8.37 2.85
N ALA A 115 0.85 -8.35 3.99
CA ALA A 115 2.24 -8.81 4.08
C ALA A 115 2.35 -10.28 3.68
N PHE A 116 1.43 -11.11 4.17
CA PHE A 116 1.36 -12.53 3.84
C PHE A 116 1.10 -12.75 2.35
N SER A 117 0.07 -12.11 1.77
CA SER A 117 -0.20 -12.19 0.33
C SER A 117 1.00 -11.75 -0.51
N ALA A 118 1.66 -10.65 -0.14
CA ALA A 118 2.85 -10.16 -0.84
C ALA A 118 4.03 -11.14 -0.74
N SER A 119 4.20 -11.81 0.41
CA SER A 119 5.22 -12.87 0.57
C SER A 119 4.95 -14.07 -0.33
N ARG A 120 3.68 -14.41 -0.59
CA ARG A 120 3.28 -15.50 -1.49
C ARG A 120 3.56 -15.13 -2.94
N VAL A 121 3.23 -13.89 -3.36
CA VAL A 121 3.64 -13.36 -4.68
C VAL A 121 5.14 -13.52 -4.86
N TYR A 122 5.96 -13.04 -3.91
CA TYR A 122 7.41 -13.13 -4.00
C TYR A 122 7.92 -14.56 -4.19
N LYS A 123 7.43 -15.49 -3.36
CA LYS A 123 7.85 -16.90 -3.39
C LYS A 123 7.47 -17.57 -4.69
N GLN A 124 6.23 -17.37 -5.16
CA GLN A 124 5.72 -18.05 -6.36
C GLN A 124 6.20 -17.40 -7.66
N ALA A 125 6.51 -16.11 -7.66
CA ALA A 125 7.12 -15.44 -8.81
C ALA A 125 8.55 -15.93 -9.11
N ASN A 126 9.17 -16.71 -8.22
CA ASN A 126 10.46 -17.38 -8.43
C ASN A 126 11.56 -16.46 -8.98
N GLY A 127 11.67 -15.24 -8.44
CA GLY A 127 12.66 -14.25 -8.83
C GLY A 127 12.23 -13.29 -9.95
N ALA A 128 11.10 -13.53 -10.63
CA ALA A 128 10.57 -12.62 -11.64
C ALA A 128 10.05 -11.30 -11.05
N ILE A 129 9.52 -11.33 -9.81
CA ILE A 129 8.97 -10.17 -9.12
C ILE A 129 9.68 -9.96 -7.78
N ARG A 130 10.31 -8.80 -7.62
CA ARG A 130 10.84 -8.33 -6.33
C ARG A 130 9.70 -7.71 -5.52
N VAL A 131 9.66 -7.92 -4.22
CA VAL A 131 8.57 -7.40 -3.36
C VAL A 131 9.14 -6.60 -2.19
N ALA A 132 8.54 -5.44 -1.94
CA ALA A 132 8.72 -4.67 -0.72
C ALA A 132 7.34 -4.42 -0.08
N HIS A 133 7.24 -4.61 1.23
CA HIS A 133 6.00 -4.39 1.97
C HIS A 133 6.15 -3.19 2.89
N VAL A 134 5.15 -2.29 2.89
CA VAL A 134 5.05 -1.15 3.81
C VAL A 134 3.95 -1.44 4.83
N PRO A 135 4.32 -1.68 6.11
CA PRO A 135 3.41 -2.14 7.15
C PRO A 135 2.49 -1.01 7.62
N LYS A 136 1.18 -1.23 7.50
CA LYS A 136 0.11 -0.26 7.72
C LYS A 136 -0.97 -0.82 8.64
N THR A 137 -1.19 -0.15 9.77
CA THR A 137 -2.35 -0.37 10.64
C THR A 137 -2.46 0.77 11.67
N ILE A 138 -3.69 1.05 12.12
CA ILE A 138 -3.93 1.93 13.27
C ILE A 138 -3.84 1.19 14.60
N ASP A 139 -3.83 -0.15 14.58
CA ASP A 139 -3.86 -0.99 15.78
C ASP A 139 -2.47 -1.19 16.40
N ASN A 140 -1.42 -0.88 15.63
CA ASN A 140 -0.01 -1.05 16.03
C ASN A 140 0.35 -2.46 16.50
N ASP A 141 -0.17 -3.45 15.79
CA ASP A 141 -0.09 -4.87 16.09
C ASP A 141 0.87 -5.65 15.16
N LEU A 142 1.62 -4.96 14.31
CA LEU A 142 2.62 -5.57 13.43
C LEU A 142 4.00 -5.63 14.09
N PRO A 143 4.75 -6.73 13.93
CA PRO A 143 6.07 -6.90 14.51
C PRO A 143 7.12 -6.09 13.75
N LEU A 144 7.28 -4.79 14.08
CA LEU A 144 8.29 -3.92 13.49
C LEU A 144 9.58 -3.90 14.31
N PRO A 145 10.76 -3.68 13.67
CA PRO A 145 12.02 -3.58 14.39
C PRO A 145 12.02 -2.48 15.45
N GLY A 146 12.54 -2.82 16.64
CA GLY A 146 12.62 -1.92 17.77
C GLY A 146 11.24 -1.54 18.33
N SER A 147 11.07 -0.27 18.67
CA SER A 147 9.81 0.29 19.16
C SER A 147 9.11 1.16 18.11
N THR A 148 9.34 0.86 16.83
CA THR A 148 8.81 1.66 15.72
C THR A 148 7.31 1.43 15.59
N PRO A 149 6.45 2.47 15.69
CA PRO A 149 5.03 2.29 15.49
C PRO A 149 4.72 2.07 14.01
N THR A 150 3.63 1.36 13.73
CA THR A 150 3.07 1.28 12.38
C THR A 150 2.58 2.64 11.94
N PHE A 151 2.76 2.99 10.66
CA PHE A 151 2.21 4.25 10.19
C PHE A 151 0.68 4.20 10.24
N GLY A 152 0.07 5.32 10.64
CA GLY A 152 -1.35 5.44 10.94
C GLY A 152 -1.66 5.38 12.44
N PHE A 153 -0.88 4.66 13.24
CA PHE A 153 -1.09 4.54 14.69
C PHE A 153 -1.00 5.89 15.41
N GLU A 154 0.12 6.62 15.25
CA GLU A 154 0.30 7.89 15.97
C GLU A 154 -0.76 8.93 15.60
N THR A 155 -1.21 8.98 14.34
CA THR A 155 -2.30 9.85 13.93
C THR A 155 -3.61 9.45 14.61
N ALA A 156 -3.95 8.15 14.62
CA ALA A 156 -5.15 7.64 15.28
C ALA A 156 -5.11 7.92 16.79
N ARG A 157 -3.99 7.62 17.44
CA ARG A 157 -3.73 7.91 18.86
C ARG A 157 -3.88 9.39 19.17
N HIS A 158 -3.27 10.27 18.37
CA HIS A 158 -3.33 11.72 18.57
C HIS A 158 -4.77 12.23 18.57
N HIS A 159 -5.56 11.86 17.56
CA HIS A 159 -6.96 12.28 17.48
C HIS A 159 -7.82 11.64 18.56
N GLY A 160 -7.59 10.36 18.90
CA GLY A 160 -8.30 9.69 19.99
C GLY A 160 -8.09 10.38 21.34
N VAL A 161 -6.83 10.69 21.67
CA VAL A 161 -6.48 11.43 22.90
C VAL A 161 -7.08 12.84 22.88
N TYR A 162 -7.02 13.54 21.75
CA TYR A 162 -7.60 14.88 21.61
C TYR A 162 -9.11 14.87 21.91
N LEU A 163 -9.86 13.93 21.33
CA LEU A 163 -11.30 13.80 21.57
C LEU A 163 -11.60 13.46 23.04
N LEU A 164 -10.89 12.48 23.61
CA LEU A 164 -11.09 12.08 25.00
C LEU A 164 -10.80 13.23 25.99
N ARG A 165 -9.79 14.05 25.73
CA ARG A 165 -9.49 15.22 26.56
C ARG A 165 -10.64 16.23 26.57
N ASN A 166 -11.22 16.52 25.41
CA ASN A 166 -12.34 17.44 25.32
C ASN A 166 -13.57 16.89 26.05
N LEU A 167 -13.87 15.60 25.89
CA LEU A 167 -14.97 14.95 26.60
C LEU A 167 -14.74 14.92 28.12
N ALA A 168 -13.52 14.64 28.56
CA ALA A 168 -13.18 14.63 29.97
C ALA A 168 -13.29 16.02 30.61
N GLU A 169 -12.92 17.07 29.88
CA GLU A 169 -13.06 18.45 30.35
C GLU A 169 -14.53 18.85 30.47
N ASP A 170 -15.35 18.55 29.45
CA ASP A 170 -16.80 18.82 29.48
C ASP A 170 -17.49 18.12 30.67
N ALA A 171 -17.18 16.84 30.88
CA ALA A 171 -17.69 16.07 32.02
C ALA A 171 -17.23 16.62 33.38
N ARG A 172 -16.00 17.17 33.47
CA ARG A 172 -15.47 17.78 34.69
C ARG A 172 -16.15 19.11 35.02
N THR A 173 -16.56 19.88 34.00
CA THR A 173 -17.14 21.21 34.16
C THR A 173 -18.67 21.20 34.22
N THR A 174 -19.30 20.07 33.94
CA THR A 174 -20.76 19.90 34.06
C THR A 174 -21.13 19.61 35.51
N SER A 175 -21.94 20.50 36.10
CA SER A 175 -22.51 20.43 37.46
C SER A 175 -23.78 19.62 37.55
#